data_AF-A0A8T2VAW8-F1
#
_entry.id   AF-A0A8T2VAW8-F1
#
_cell.length_a   1.000
_cell.length_b   1.000
_cell.length_c   1.000
_cell.angle_alpha   90.00
_cell.angle_beta   90.00
_cell.angle_gamma   90.00
#
_symmetry.space_group_name_H-M   'P 1'
#
loop_
_entity.id
_entity.type
_entity.pdbx_description
1 polymer ?
#
loop_
_entity_poly.entity_id
_entity_poly.type
_entity_poly.pdbx_seq_one_letter_code
_entity_poly.pdbx_strand_id
1 'polypeptide(L)'
;MERKESHSLAESGNLDARVLQTFEKKFEEVETIFHHNSALIRQISKNQEVANSDASLAINARLLRELNGNIGQVLELYADMSKEYSKALQNDQMQRKGVRKNDASPQSSKNFHSHVLSGSINSGTGSSTPK
;
A
#
# COMPACT_ATOMS: atom_id res chain seq x y z
N MET A 1 -14.72 4.69 -36.91
CA MET A 1 -13.65 4.83 -35.90
C MET A 1 -14.25 5.58 -34.75
N GLU A 2 -14.59 4.91 -33.65
CA GLU A 2 -15.04 5.60 -32.44
C GLU A 2 -14.39 4.89 -31.25
N ARG A 3 -13.65 5.68 -30.46
CA ARG A 3 -12.67 5.22 -29.48
C ARG A 3 -13.40 4.60 -28.29
N LYS A 4 -12.93 3.42 -27.89
CA LYS A 4 -13.23 2.81 -26.59
C LYS A 4 -12.58 3.65 -25.49
N GLU A 5 -13.34 4.49 -24.80
CA GLU A 5 -12.96 5.03 -23.51
C GLU A 5 -13.32 4.02 -22.41
N SER A 6 -12.51 2.95 -22.32
CA SER A 6 -12.48 2.11 -21.12
C SER A 6 -11.61 2.81 -20.07
N HIS A 7 -12.23 3.72 -19.29
CA HIS A 7 -11.64 4.23 -18.06
C HIS A 7 -11.65 3.09 -17.02
N SER A 8 -10.58 2.31 -16.93
CA SER A 8 -10.40 1.32 -15.87
C SER A 8 -10.10 2.06 -14.56
N LEU A 9 -11.16 2.44 -13.82
CA LEU A 9 -11.04 2.99 -12.47
C LEU A 9 -11.18 1.90 -11.38
N ALA A 10 -10.96 0.63 -11.74
CA ALA A 10 -11.23 -0.51 -10.87
C ALA A 10 -10.10 -1.56 -10.84
N GLU A 11 -8.85 -1.15 -11.03
CA GLU A 11 -7.77 -1.92 -10.42
C GLU A 11 -7.59 -1.40 -8.98
N SER A 12 -8.52 -1.76 -8.10
CA SER A 12 -8.29 -1.68 -6.65
C SER A 12 -7.01 -2.46 -6.38
N GLY A 13 -5.89 -1.75 -6.24
CA GLY A 13 -4.64 -2.32 -5.79
C GLY A 13 -4.91 -3.06 -4.49
N ASN A 14 -4.35 -4.26 -4.37
CA ASN A 14 -4.40 -5.01 -3.13
C ASN A 14 -3.59 -4.21 -2.10
N LEU A 15 -4.26 -3.28 -1.42
CA LEU A 15 -3.67 -2.46 -0.37
C LEU A 15 -3.14 -3.42 0.68
N ASP A 16 -1.83 -3.33 0.94
CA ASP A 16 -1.14 -4.20 1.89
C ASP A 16 -1.94 -4.29 3.20
N ALA A 17 -2.26 -5.50 3.65
CA ALA A 17 -3.00 -5.75 4.88
C ALA A 17 -2.38 -5.04 6.09
N ARG A 18 -1.07 -4.81 6.07
CA ARG A 18 -0.36 -4.03 7.10
C ARG A 18 -0.76 -2.56 7.12
N VAL A 19 -1.04 -1.98 5.96
CA VAL A 19 -1.50 -0.58 5.84
C VAL A 19 -2.90 -0.46 6.41
N LEU A 20 -3.79 -1.40 6.08
CA LEU A 20 -5.14 -1.43 6.65
C LEU A 20 -5.12 -1.56 8.18
N GLN A 21 -4.27 -2.44 8.72
CA GLN A 21 -4.12 -2.60 10.16
C GLN A 21 -3.64 -1.30 10.85
N THR A 22 -2.67 -0.58 10.26
CA THR A 22 -2.24 0.70 10.82
C THR A 22 -3.36 1.74 10.76
N PHE A 23 -4.12 1.78 9.67
CA PHE A 23 -5.29 2.65 9.53
C PHE A 23 -6.32 2.39 10.63
N GLU A 24 -6.70 1.13 10.86
CA GLU A 24 -7.67 0.75 11.90
C GLU A 24 -7.22 1.25 13.27
N LYS A 25 -5.96 0.99 13.65
CA LYS A 25 -5.40 1.45 14.92
C LYS A 25 -5.40 2.98 15.05
N LYS A 26 -4.99 3.67 13.98
CA LYS A 26 -4.95 5.14 13.97
C LYS A 26 -6.35 5.74 14.02
N PHE A 27 -7.33 5.06 13.46
CA PHE A 27 -8.73 5.46 13.53
C PHE A 27 -9.31 5.30 14.94
N GLU A 28 -9.06 4.17 15.62
CA GLU A 28 -9.43 4.00 17.04
C GLU A 28 -8.82 5.09 17.93
N GLU A 29 -7.59 5.50 17.63
CA GLU A 29 -6.90 6.59 18.34
C GLU A 29 -7.63 7.93 18.13
N VAL A 30 -8.03 8.25 16.89
CA VAL A 30 -8.84 9.45 16.58
C VAL A 30 -10.21 9.41 17.29
N GLU A 31 -10.90 8.27 17.28
CA GLU A 31 -12.19 8.10 17.95
C GLU A 31 -12.07 8.34 19.47
N THR A 32 -11.01 7.80 20.08
CA THR A 32 -10.70 8.02 21.49
C THR A 32 -10.53 9.51 21.81
N ILE A 33 -9.80 10.23 20.95
CA ILE A 33 -9.60 11.69 21.11
C ILE A 33 -10.93 12.45 20.93
N PHE A 34 -11.78 12.07 19.98
CA PHE A 34 -13.08 12.71 19.78
C PHE A 34 -14.05 12.47 20.93
N HIS A 35 -14.06 11.28 21.51
CA HIS A 35 -14.78 11.01 22.75
C HIS A 35 -14.30 11.91 23.89
N HIS A 36 -12.97 12.06 24.03
CA HIS A 36 -12.40 12.95 25.03
C HIS A 36 -12.81 14.42 24.79
N ASN A 37 -12.70 14.92 23.55
CA ASN A 37 -13.13 16.28 23.19
C ASN A 37 -14.60 16.53 23.53
N SER A 38 -15.46 15.53 23.31
CA SER A 38 -16.87 15.61 23.67
C SER A 38 -17.08 15.78 25.19
N ALA A 39 -16.27 15.12 26.02
CA ALA A 39 -16.31 15.29 27.47
C ALA A 39 -15.80 16.68 27.90
N LEU A 40 -14.69 17.15 27.32
CA LEU A 40 -14.15 18.49 27.58
C LEU A 40 -15.17 19.59 27.26
N ILE A 41 -15.85 19.50 26.11
CA ILE A 41 -16.88 20.47 25.71
C ILE A 41 -18.01 20.52 26.74
N ARG A 42 -18.53 19.37 27.18
CA ARG A 42 -19.58 19.32 28.21
C ARG A 42 -19.12 19.96 29.52
N GLN A 43 -17.86 19.74 29.90
CA GLN A 43 -17.30 20.35 31.10
C GLN A 43 -17.14 21.87 30.97
N ILE A 44 -16.67 22.35 29.81
CA ILE A 44 -16.58 23.79 29.51
C ILE A 44 -17.98 24.43 29.59
N SER A 45 -18.99 23.81 28.97
CA SER A 45 -20.38 24.31 29.03
C SER A 45 -20.89 24.38 30.46
N LYS A 46 -20.70 23.32 31.27
CA LYS A 46 -21.11 23.31 32.68
C LYS A 46 -20.42 24.41 33.49
N ASN A 47 -19.12 24.63 33.26
CA ASN A 47 -18.37 25.66 33.97
C ASN A 47 -18.82 27.09 33.62
N GLN A 48 -19.37 27.31 32.42
CA GLN A 48 -19.97 28.60 32.03
C GLN A 48 -21.32 28.84 32.74
N GLU A 49 -22.08 27.77 33.00
CA GLU A 49 -23.35 27.83 33.74
C GLU A 49 -23.14 28.08 35.25
N VAL A 50 -22.04 27.57 35.83
CA VAL A 50 -21.72 27.63 37.28
C VAL A 50 -21.16 29.00 37.72
N ALA A 51 -21.56 30.07 37.04
CA ALA A 51 -21.15 31.47 37.25
C ALA A 51 -19.73 31.84 36.77
N ASN A 52 -19.64 33.06 36.22
CA ASN A 52 -18.45 33.73 35.70
C ASN A 52 -17.45 34.10 36.81
N SER A 53 -17.03 33.12 37.61
CA SER A 53 -15.94 33.30 38.57
C SER A 53 -14.59 33.16 37.87
N ASP A 54 -13.58 33.89 38.33
CA ASP A 54 -12.20 33.81 37.81
C ASP A 54 -11.65 32.37 37.89
N ALA A 55 -12.06 31.61 38.91
CA ALA A 55 -11.69 30.21 39.06
C ALA A 55 -12.28 29.32 37.94
N SER A 56 -13.57 29.50 37.60
CA SER A 56 -14.22 28.79 36.49
C SER A 56 -13.59 29.13 35.14
N LEU A 57 -13.21 30.40 34.93
CA LEU A 57 -12.53 30.85 33.72
C LEU A 57 -11.12 30.25 33.57
N ALA A 58 -10.34 30.17 34.66
CA ALA A 58 -9.04 29.53 34.65
C ALA A 58 -9.13 28.04 34.28
N ILE A 59 -10.16 27.34 34.78
CA ILE A 59 -10.43 25.95 34.40
C ILE A 59 -10.79 25.85 32.91
N ASN A 60 -11.67 26.71 32.39
CA ASN A 60 -12.03 26.72 30.97
C ASN A 60 -10.83 26.99 30.07
N ALA A 61 -9.93 27.89 30.44
CA ALA A 61 -8.69 28.14 29.70
C ALA A 61 -7.80 26.90 29.64
N ARG A 62 -7.74 26.11 30.72
CA ARG A 62 -7.02 24.82 30.74
C ARG A 62 -7.70 23.80 29.82
N LEU A 63 -9.02 23.63 29.93
CA LEU A 63 -9.78 22.66 29.12
C LEU A 63 -9.74 22.99 27.62
N LEU A 64 -9.84 24.27 27.25
CA LEU A 64 -9.70 24.71 25.84
C LEU A 64 -8.30 24.43 25.29
N ARG A 65 -7.26 24.58 26.11
CA ARG A 65 -5.89 24.26 25.70
C ARG A 65 -5.72 22.77 25.44
N GLU A 66 -6.31 21.94 26.29
CA GLU A 66 -6.34 20.48 26.13
C GLU A 66 -7.12 20.08 24.86
N LEU A 67 -8.31 20.65 24.66
CA LEU A 67 -9.10 20.46 23.44
C LEU A 67 -8.32 20.86 22.19
N ASN A 68 -7.66 22.02 22.18
CA ASN A 68 -6.86 22.46 21.05
C ASN A 68 -5.65 21.54 20.79
N GLY A 69 -5.01 21.04 21.86
CA GLY A 69 -3.94 20.04 21.75
C GLY A 69 -4.44 18.76 21.08
N ASN A 70 -5.60 18.26 21.50
CA ASN A 70 -6.25 17.09 20.91
C ASN A 70 -6.56 17.28 19.42
N ILE A 71 -7.03 18.47 19.00
CA ILE A 71 -7.23 18.78 17.57
C ILE A 71 -5.89 18.72 16.81
N GLY A 72 -4.81 19.24 17.39
CA GLY A 72 -3.47 19.12 16.83
C GLY A 72 -3.02 17.67 16.66
N GLN A 73 -3.25 16.83 17.67
CA GLN A 73 -2.93 15.40 17.62
C GLN A 73 -3.72 14.68 16.53
N VAL A 74 -5.01 14.98 16.36
CA VAL A 74 -5.82 14.40 15.28
C VAL A 74 -5.26 14.78 13.90
N LEU A 75 -4.84 16.03 13.71
CA LEU A 75 -4.20 16.45 12.46
C LEU A 75 -2.91 15.67 12.16
N GLU A 76 -2.09 15.42 13.17
CA GLU A 76 -0.88 14.60 13.03
C GLU A 76 -1.21 13.15 12.64
N LEU A 77 -2.20 12.54 13.29
CA LEU A 77 -2.66 11.19 12.96
C LEU A 77 -3.16 11.09 11.51
N TYR A 78 -3.92 12.09 11.04
CA TYR A 78 -4.34 12.14 9.65
C TYR A 78 -3.18 12.35 8.66
N ALA A 79 -2.22 13.20 9.01
CA ALA A 79 -1.04 13.42 8.19
C ALA A 79 -0.23 12.12 8.05
N ASP A 80 -0.09 11.35 9.12
CA ASP A 80 0.66 10.09 9.11
C ASP A 80 -0.08 8.99 8.34
N MET A 81 -1.39 8.84 8.53
CA MET A 81 -2.21 7.92 7.72
C MET A 81 -2.11 8.23 6.22
N SER A 82 -2.17 9.52 5.85
CA SER A 82 -2.03 9.95 4.45
C SER A 82 -0.66 9.60 3.86
N LYS A 83 0.42 9.80 4.62
CA LYS A 83 1.78 9.43 4.20
C LYS A 83 1.93 7.92 4.04
N GLU A 84 1.40 7.13 4.96
CA GLU A 84 1.46 5.67 4.89
C GLU A 84 0.70 5.13 3.68
N TYR A 85 -0.50 5.67 3.41
CA TYR A 85 -1.27 5.33 2.22
C TYR A 85 -0.53 5.68 0.92
N SER A 86 0.07 6.86 0.87
CA SER A 86 0.85 7.31 -0.30
C SER A 86 2.03 6.39 -0.57
N LYS A 87 2.74 5.96 0.48
CA LYS A 87 3.85 4.98 0.39
C LYS A 87 3.34 3.62 -0.11
N ALA A 88 2.20 3.15 0.39
CA ALA A 88 1.60 1.88 -0.02
C ALA A 88 1.28 1.86 -1.52
N LEU A 89 0.66 2.94 -2.03
CA LEU A 89 0.36 3.09 -3.44
C LEU A 89 1.62 3.12 -4.32
N GLN A 90 2.67 3.83 -3.89
CA GLN A 90 3.94 3.86 -4.62
C GLN A 90 4.56 2.46 -4.71
N ASN A 91 4.52 1.68 -3.62
CA ASN A 91 5.04 0.32 -3.60
C ASN A 91 4.25 -0.60 -4.54
N ASP A 92 2.90 -0.54 -4.54
CA ASP A 92 2.07 -1.32 -5.46
C ASP A 92 2.40 -1.01 -6.94
N GLN A 93 2.56 0.28 -7.27
CA GLN A 93 2.96 0.71 -8.62
C GLN A 93 4.35 0.19 -9.02
N MET A 94 5.32 0.18 -8.11
CA MET A 94 6.65 -0.37 -8.37
C MET A 94 6.61 -1.87 -8.60
N GLN A 95 5.85 -2.61 -7.79
CA GLN A 95 5.67 -4.07 -7.95
C GLN A 95 5.03 -4.40 -9.30
N ARG A 96 3.98 -3.66 -9.71
CA ARG A 96 3.34 -3.83 -11.03
C ARG A 96 4.29 -3.54 -12.20
N LYS A 97 5.21 -2.58 -12.06
CA LYS A 97 6.22 -2.27 -13.09
C LYS A 97 7.34 -3.33 -13.14
N GLY A 98 7.69 -3.96 -12.02
CA GLY A 98 8.70 -5.02 -11.94
C GLY A 98 8.28 -6.35 -12.57
N VAL A 99 6.98 -6.68 -12.57
CA VAL A 99 6.45 -7.94 -13.12
C VAL A 99 6.49 -8.00 -14.66
N ARG A 100 6.66 -6.87 -15.37
CA ARG A 100 6.57 -6.83 -16.85
C ARG A 100 7.83 -7.24 -17.62
N LYS A 101 8.91 -7.69 -16.98
CA LYS A 101 10.20 -7.96 -17.67
C LYS A 101 10.57 -9.43 -17.95
N ASN A 102 9.78 -10.42 -17.50
CA ASN A 102 10.20 -11.83 -17.57
C ASN A 102 9.22 -12.79 -18.28
N ASP A 103 8.54 -12.37 -19.35
CA ASP A 103 7.80 -13.33 -20.20
C ASP A 103 8.00 -13.10 -21.71
N ALA A 104 9.26 -12.96 -22.12
CA ALA A 104 9.64 -13.25 -23.50
C ALA A 104 10.10 -14.71 -23.58
N SER A 105 9.13 -15.61 -23.72
CA SER A 105 9.37 -17.03 -24.01
C SER A 105 10.19 -17.18 -25.30
N PRO A 106 11.29 -17.97 -25.33
CA PRO A 106 12.01 -18.26 -26.56
C PRO A 106 11.15 -19.16 -27.45
N GLN A 107 10.98 -18.73 -28.69
CA GLN A 107 10.24 -19.40 -29.75
C GLN A 107 10.76 -20.84 -29.93
N SER A 108 9.90 -21.82 -29.63
CA SER A 108 10.16 -23.24 -29.87
C SER A 108 10.36 -23.49 -31.38
N SER A 109 11.62 -23.70 -31.78
CA SER A 109 11.96 -24.18 -33.12
C SER A 109 11.46 -25.61 -33.29
N LYS A 110 10.43 -25.78 -34.12
CA LYS A 110 9.94 -27.08 -34.58
C LYS A 110 11.00 -27.74 -35.47
N ASN A 111 11.76 -28.69 -34.94
CA ASN A 111 12.52 -29.64 -35.76
C ASN A 111 11.80 -30.99 -35.75
N PHE A 112 11.08 -31.27 -36.83
CA PHE A 112 10.54 -32.58 -37.18
C PHE A 112 11.69 -33.59 -37.30
N HIS A 113 11.69 -34.65 -36.48
CA HIS A 113 12.48 -35.85 -36.72
C HIS A 113 11.53 -36.95 -37.23
N SER A 114 11.59 -37.23 -38.53
CA SER A 114 11.05 -38.46 -39.12
C SER A 114 12.16 -39.52 -39.19
N HIS A 115 11.82 -40.71 -38.72
CA HIS A 115 12.65 -41.90 -38.64
C HIS A 115 12.51 -42.72 -39.93
N VAL A 116 13.60 -43.04 -40.65
CA VAL A 116 13.69 -44.23 -41.53
C VAL A 116 15.15 -44.72 -41.65
N LEU A 117 15.30 -46.04 -41.53
CA LEU A 117 16.50 -46.88 -41.58
C LEU A 117 17.09 -47.09 -43.00
N SER A 118 18.35 -47.54 -42.97
CA SER A 118 19.07 -48.41 -43.93
C SER A 118 20.02 -47.77 -44.94
N GLY A 119 21.29 -48.24 -44.91
CA GLY A 119 22.08 -48.44 -46.13
C GLY A 119 23.58 -48.23 -46.02
N SER A 120 24.31 -49.34 -45.87
CA SER A 120 25.61 -49.62 -46.50
C SER A 120 26.91 -48.99 -45.97
N ILE A 121 27.63 -49.82 -45.20
CA ILE A 121 29.00 -50.33 -45.45
C ILE A 121 29.99 -49.34 -46.08
N ASN A 122 31.01 -48.93 -45.31
CA ASN A 122 32.26 -48.44 -45.86
C ASN A 122 33.45 -49.20 -45.22
N SER A 123 34.09 -50.02 -46.05
CA SER A 123 35.37 -50.68 -45.79
C SER A 123 36.51 -49.75 -46.23
N GLY A 124 37.39 -49.36 -45.31
CA GLY A 124 38.58 -48.57 -45.63
C GLY A 124 39.68 -48.80 -44.61
N THR A 125 40.62 -49.67 -44.97
CA THR A 125 41.80 -50.12 -44.23
C THR A 125 42.96 -49.11 -44.29
N GLY A 126 43.80 -49.09 -43.25
CA GLY A 126 45.19 -48.57 -43.30
C GLY A 126 45.50 -47.57 -42.18
N SER A 127 46.00 -47.98 -41.01
CA SER A 127 47.41 -48.22 -40.66
C SER A 127 48.34 -46.99 -40.75
N SER A 128 48.66 -46.37 -39.61
CA SER A 128 50.05 -46.26 -39.12
C SER A 128 50.13 -45.56 -37.77
N THR A 129 51.01 -46.12 -36.97
CA THR A 129 51.33 -45.96 -35.54
C THR A 129 52.34 -44.82 -35.28
N PRO A 130 52.68 -44.53 -34.00
CA PRO A 130 52.96 -43.19 -33.49
C PRO A 130 54.44 -42.87 -33.27
N LYS A 131 54.73 -41.63 -32.91
CA LYS A 131 55.77 -41.23 -31.95
C LYS A 131 55.31 -40.00 -31.18
#